data_AF-X1VW95-F1
#
_entry.id   AF-X1VW95-F1
#
_cell.length_a   1.000
_cell.length_b   1.000
_cell.length_c   1.000
_cell.angle_alpha   90.00
_cell.angle_beta   90.00
_cell.angle_gamma   90.00
#
_symmetry.space_group_name_H-M   'P 1'
#
loop_
_entity.id
_entity.type
_entity.pdbx_description
1 polymer ?
#
loop_
_entity_poly.entity_id
_entity_poly.type
_entity_poly.pdbx_seq_one_letter_code
_entity_poly.pdbx_strand_id
1 'polypeptide(L)' 'MKTIVYVDGFNLYYGAVKDTSLKWLNIHRMCELHLPKDRIVGVKYFTAKIISRPDDPQKHIRQ' A
#
# COMPACT_ATOMS: atom_id res chain seq x y z
N MET A 1 -16.29 15.15 -2.96
CA MET A 1 -15.66 15.55 -4.25
C MET A 1 -15.17 14.30 -4.98
N LYS A 2 -14.90 14.32 -6.30
CA LYS A 2 -14.27 13.16 -6.97
C LYS A 2 -12.78 13.15 -6.62
N THR A 3 -12.27 12.05 -6.09
CA THR A 3 -10.92 11.98 -5.51
C THR A 3 -10.14 10.79 -6.05
N ILE A 4 -8.90 11.02 -6.47
CA ILE A 4 -7.93 9.96 -6.78
C ILE A 4 -6.91 9.92 -5.66
N VAL A 5 -6.69 8.75 -5.08
CA VAL A 5 -5.73 8.55 -3.99
C VAL A 5 -4.41 8.04 -4.56
N TYR A 6 -3.30 8.68 -4.17
CA TYR A 6 -1.95 8.25 -4.53
C TYR A 6 -1.28 7.70 -3.27
N VAL A 7 -0.78 6.48 -3.34
CA VAL A 7 -0.23 5.78 -2.17
C VAL A 7 1.23 5.42 -2.41
N ASP A 8 2.08 5.83 -1.46
CA ASP A 8 3.44 5.32 -1.33
C ASP A 8 3.40 3.99 -0.56
N GLY A 9 3.75 2.91 -1.25
CA GLY A 9 3.71 1.55 -0.74
C GLY A 9 4.72 1.28 0.37
N PHE A 10 5.89 1.91 0.36
CA PHE A 10 6.84 1.76 1.46
C PHE A 10 6.39 2.54 2.68
N ASN A 11 5.91 3.77 2.49
CA ASN A 11 5.39 4.55 3.61
C ASN A 11 4.21 3.83 4.28
N LEU A 12 3.29 3.28 3.48
CA LEU A 12 2.18 2.47 3.99
C LEU A 12 2.66 1.19 4.69
N TYR A 13 3.60 0.46 4.09
CA TYR A 13 4.10 -0.78 4.66
C TYR A 13 4.77 -0.54 6.00
N TYR A 14 5.76 0.35 6.06
CA TYR A 14 6.51 0.63 7.28
C TYR A 14 5.69 1.39 8.34
N GLY A 15 4.73 2.22 7.91
CA GLY A 15 3.93 3.04 8.82
C GLY A 15 2.70 2.34 9.40
N ALA A 16 2.14 1.33 8.73
CA ALA A 16 0.88 0.72 9.14
C ALA A 16 0.84 -0.82 9.14
N VAL A 17 1.57 -1.49 8.24
CA VAL A 17 1.34 -2.92 7.95
C VAL A 17 2.47 -3.84 8.44
N LYS A 18 3.71 -3.34 8.49
CA LYS A 18 4.93 -4.14 8.71
C LYS A 18 4.89 -4.97 9.99
N ASP A 19 4.42 -4.40 11.10
CA ASP A 19 4.46 -5.06 12.41
C ASP A 19 3.10 -5.71 12.78
N THR A 20 2.21 -5.86 11.80
CA THR A 20 0.91 -6.54 11.96
C THR A 20 0.91 -7.92 11.31
N SER A 21 0.05 -8.84 11.76
CA SER A 21 -0.22 -10.10 11.03
C SER A 21 -1.11 -9.89 9.79
N LEU A 22 -1.71 -8.72 9.64
CA LEU A 22 -2.69 -8.39 8.60
C LEU A 22 -1.99 -7.70 7.42
N LYS A 23 -1.39 -8.51 6.54
CA LYS A 23 -0.60 -7.99 5.41
C LYS A 23 -1.42 -7.44 4.25
N TRP A 24 -2.69 -7.84 4.15
CA TRP A 24 -3.58 -7.46 3.06
C TRP A 24 -4.52 -6.35 3.50
N LEU A 25 -4.14 -5.10 3.23
CA LEU A 25 -4.98 -3.92 3.50
C LEU A 25 -5.77 -3.56 2.25
N ASN A 26 -7.10 -3.49 2.37
CA ASN A 26 -7.95 -2.92 1.33
C ASN A 26 -7.86 -1.38 1.39
N ILE A 27 -6.91 -0.82 0.65
CA ILE A 27 -6.63 0.62 0.61
C ILE A 27 -7.86 1.41 0.13
N HIS A 28 -8.59 0.92 -0.87
CA HIS A 28 -9.79 1.61 -1.36
C HIS A 28 -10.83 1.77 -0.26
N ARG A 29 -11.13 0.68 0.45
CA ARG A 29 -12.10 0.70 1.55
C ARG A 29 -11.63 1.58 2.71
N MET A 30 -10.34 1.54 3.05
CA MET A 30 -9.76 2.44 4.05
C MET A 30 -10.02 3.91 3.67
N CYS A 31 -9.77 4.29 2.42
CA CYS A 31 -10.00 5.66 1.95
C CYS A 31 -11.48 6.06 1.99
N GLU A 32 -12.42 5.19 1.61
CA GLU A 32 -13.86 5.46 1.73
C GLU A 32 -14.28 5.73 3.17
N LEU A 33 -13.72 4.98 4.13
CA LEU A 33 -14.02 5.15 5.55
C LEU A 33 -13.46 6.46 6.12
N HIS A 34 -12.25 6.85 5.69
CA HIS A 34 -11.58 8.07 6.20
C HIS A 34 -12.00 9.35 5.47
N LEU A 35 -12.49 9.24 4.23
CA LEU A 35 -12.94 10.35 3.40
C LEU A 35 -14.43 10.18 3.04
N PRO A 36 -15.35 10.14 4.02
CA PRO A 36 -16.75 9.76 3.79
C PRO A 36 -17.54 10.77 2.93
N LYS A 37 -17.02 11.98 2.75
CA LYS A 37 -17.61 13.04 1.90
C LYS A 37 -17.08 13.00 0.46
N ASP A 38 -16.09 12.14 0.19
CA ASP A 38 -15.45 12.02 -1.11
C ASP A 38 -15.86 10.73 -1.80
N ARG A 39 -15.95 10.84 -3.13
CA ARG A 39 -16.13 9.70 -4.00
C ARG A 39 -14.75 9.31 -4.51
N ILE A 40 -14.21 8.23 -3.96
CA ILE A 40 -12.97 7.64 -4.45
C ILE A 40 -13.24 7.08 -5.85
N VAL A 41 -12.55 7.62 -6.85
CA VAL A 41 -12.70 7.21 -8.26
C VAL A 41 -11.47 6.46 -8.78
N GLY A 42 -10.43 6.36 -7.96
CA GLY A 42 -9.25 5.57 -8.28
C GLY A 42 -8.23 5.59 -7.15
N VAL A 43 -7.44 4.51 -7.08
CA VAL A 43 -6.28 4.38 -6.19
C VAL A 43 -5.08 4.06 -7.08
N LYS A 44 -4.04 4.88 -6.98
CA LYS A 44 -2.77 4.67 -7.68
C LYS A 44 -1.71 4.29 -6.65
N TYR A 45 -1.23 3.06 -6.71
CA TYR A 45 -0.27 2.50 -5.79
C TYR A 45 1.13 2.53 -6.37
N PHE A 46 2.07 3.18 -5.68
CA PHE A 46 3.45 3.35 -6.10
C PHE A 46 4.37 2.65 -5.11
N THR A 47 5.15 1.69 -5.59
CA THR A 47 6.16 0.99 -4.79
C THR A 47 7.41 0.79 -5.64
N ALA A 48 8.58 0.68 -5.02
CA ALA A 48 9.75 0.20 -5.73
C ALA A 48 9.68 -1.32 -5.91
N LYS A 49 10.35 -1.82 -6.95
CA LYS A 49 10.65 -3.26 -7.06
C LYS A 49 11.67 -3.61 -5.99
N ILE A 50 11.42 -4.68 -5.23
CA ILE A 50 12.40 -5.18 -4.27
C ILE A 50 13.52 -5.85 -5.05
N ILE A 51 14.73 -5.29 -4.95
CA ILE A 51 15.93 -5.92 -5.50
C ILE A 51 16.41 -6.97 -4.49
N SER A 52 16.64 -8.19 -4.96
CA SER A 52 17.23 -9.26 -4.17
C SER A 52 18.58 -8.82 -3.64
N ARG A 53 18.81 -9.04 -2.34
CA ARG A 53 20.14 -8.85 -1.78
C ARG A 53 20.88 -10.19 -1.81
N PRO A 54 22.22 -10.20 -1.87
CA PRO A 54 23.00 -11.45 -1.87
C PRO A 54 22.70 -12.36 -0.67
N ASP A 55 22.32 -11.78 0.46
CA ASP A 55 21.94 -12.44 1.72
C ASP A 55 20.47 -12.91 1.78
N ASP A 56 19.59 -12.40 0.90
CA ASP A 56 18.21 -12.89 0.78
C ASP A 56 17.76 -12.85 -0.70
N PRO A 57 18.16 -13.85 -1.50
CA PRO A 57 17.91 -13.89 -2.94
C PRO A 57 16.42 -13.98 -3.30
N GLN A 58 15.60 -14.55 -2.41
CA GLN A 58 14.17 -14.79 -2.67
C GLN A 58 13.27 -13.62 -2.27
N LYS A 59 13.84 -12.56 -1.70
CA LYS A 59 13.08 -11.43 -1.19
C LYS A 59 12.18 -10.76 -2.23
N HIS A 60 12.60 -10.75 -3.49
CA HIS A 60 11.83 -10.20 -4.61
C HIS A 60 10.58 -11.04 -4.99
N ILE A 61 10.55 -12.33 -4.62
CA ILE A 61 9.44 -13.25 -4.95
C ILE A 61 8.24 -13.04 -4.00
N ARG A 62 8.49 -12.51 -2.80
CA ARG A 62 7.47 -12.30 -1.75
C ARG A 62 6.73 -10.95 -1.89
N GLN A 63 6.79 -10.33 -3.07
CA GLN A 63 6.19 -9.03 -3.37
C GLN A 63 4.75 -9.17 -3.86
#